data_AF-A0A9D5VUP2-F1
#
_entry.id   AF-A0A9D5VUP2-F1
#
_cell.length_a   1.000
_cell.length_b   1.000
_cell.length_c   1.000
_cell.angle_alpha   90.00
_cell.angle_beta   90.00
_cell.angle_gamma   90.00
#
_symmetry.space_group_name_H-M   'P 1'
#
loop_
_entity.id
_entity.type
_entity.pdbx_description
1 polymer ?
#
loop_
_entity_poly.entity_id
_entity_poly.type
_entity_poly.pdbx_seq_one_letter_code
_entity_poly.pdbx_strand_id
1 'polypeptide(L)' 'KEVLSCIENMHVLENEADELFHRSMAELFLKEEDTLHILKFKEVYEQLESVVDSVDYIGKLVRGIKVKQG' A
#
# COMPACT_ATOMS: atom_id res chain seq x y z
N LYS A 1 -20.12 5.36 13.11
CA LYS A 1 -19.19 4.44 13.81
C LYS A 1 -18.56 3.45 12.82
N GLU A 2 -19.36 2.83 11.95
CA GLU A 2 -18.89 1.87 10.94
C GLU A 2 -17.81 2.42 10.00
N VAL A 3 -17.98 3.62 9.43
CA VAL A 3 -16.99 4.22 8.50
C VAL A 3 -15.60 4.39 9.12
N LEU A 4 -15.51 4.77 10.40
CA LEU A 4 -14.21 4.92 11.07
C LEU A 4 -13.51 3.59 11.28
N SER A 5 -14.28 2.54 11.61
CA SER A 5 -13.76 1.18 11.73
C SER A 5 -13.30 0.63 10.38
N CYS A 6 -14.00 0.93 9.29
CA CYS A 6 -13.51 0.60 7.94
C CYS A 6 -12.18 1.28 7.63
N ILE A 7 -12.02 2.57 7.95
CA ILE A 7 -10.77 3.31 7.71
C ILE A 7 -9.63 2.76 8.58
N GLU A 8 -9.90 2.36 9.83
CA GLU A 8 -8.90 1.70 10.67
C GLU A 8 -8.46 0.35 10.11
N ASN A 9 -9.40 -0.48 9.63
CA ASN A 9 -9.05 -1.73 8.96
C ASN A 9 -8.25 -1.51 7.67
N MET A 10 -8.57 -0.46 6.91
CA MET A 10 -7.80 -0.08 5.71
C MET A 10 -6.36 0.32 6.07
N HIS A 11 -6.13 1.09 7.14
CA HIS A 11 -4.79 1.39 7.63
C HIS A 11 -4.00 0.14 8.03
N VAL A 12 -4.65 -0.87 8.62
CA VAL A 12 -3.98 -2.14 8.96
C VAL A 12 -3.54 -2.87 7.70
N LEU A 13 -4.43 -2.94 6.70
CA LEU A 13 -4.12 -3.59 5.42
C LEU A 13 -3.04 -2.86 4.62
N GLU A 14 -2.98 -1.54 4.70
CA GLU A 14 -1.91 -0.75 4.07
C GLU A 14 -0.54 -1.06 4.70
N ASN A 15 -0.44 -1.07 6.04
CA ASN A 15 0.80 -1.46 6.71
C ASN A 15 1.25 -2.89 6.34
N GLU A 16 0.32 -3.84 6.26
CA GLU A 16 0.62 -5.21 5.83
C GLU A 16 1.11 -5.26 4.36
N ALA A 17 0.54 -4.43 3.49
CA ALA A 17 0.95 -4.32 2.10
C ALA A 17 2.34 -3.68 1.94
N ASP A 18 2.65 -2.64 2.71
CA ASP A 18 3.97 -2.00 2.74
C ASP A 18 5.06 -2.97 3.19
N GLU A 19 4.81 -3.72 4.27
CA GLU A 19 5.73 -4.77 4.73
C GLU A 19 5.95 -5.85 3.66
N LEU A 20 4.88 -6.26 2.98
CA LEU A 20 4.95 -7.25 1.91
C LEU A 20 5.71 -6.70 0.71
N PHE A 21 5.49 -5.44 0.33
CA PHE A 21 6.18 -4.77 -0.75
C PHE A 21 7.69 -4.72 -0.48
N HIS A 22 8.10 -4.23 0.69
CA HIS A 22 9.51 -4.14 1.05
C HIS A 22 10.20 -5.51 1.08
N ARG A 23 9.53 -6.52 1.64
CA ARG A 23 10.06 -7.88 1.66
C ARG A 23 10.19 -8.45 0.25
N SER A 24 9.15 -8.29 -0.59
CA SER A 24 9.13 -8.81 -1.95
C SER A 24 10.17 -8.11 -2.83
N MET A 25 10.34 -6.80 -2.68
CA MET A 25 11.36 -6.02 -3.39
C MET A 25 12.76 -6.44 -2.97
N ALA A 26 13.01 -6.62 -1.67
CA ALA A 26 14.31 -7.12 -1.18
C ALA A 26 14.60 -8.52 -1.73
N GLU A 27 13.62 -9.42 -1.73
CA GLU A 27 13.78 -10.77 -2.29
C GLU A 27 14.03 -10.74 -3.80
N LEU A 28 13.34 -9.87 -4.55
CA LEU A 28 13.52 -9.72 -5.99
C LEU A 28 14.97 -9.36 -6.34
N PHE A 29 15.53 -8.35 -5.66
CA PHE A 29 16.91 -7.91 -5.93
C PHE A 29 17.99 -8.86 -5.39
N LEU A 30 17.66 -9.72 -4.42
CA LEU A 30 18.61 -10.69 -3.87
C LEU A 30 18.64 -12.02 -4.64
N LYS A 31 17.51 -12.44 -5.24
CA LYS A 31 17.34 -13.79 -5.81
C LYS A 31 17.26 -13.83 -7.33
N GLU A 32 16.80 -12.77 -7.99
CA GLU A 32 16.66 -12.74 -9.45
C GLU A 32 17.95 -12.21 -10.08
N GLU A 33 18.43 -12.89 -11.12
CA GLU A 33 19.64 -12.50 -11.87
C GLU A 33 19.28 -11.89 -13.23
N ASP A 34 18.08 -12.18 -13.77
CA ASP A 34 17.62 -11.61 -15.02
C ASP A 34 17.08 -10.18 -14.81
N THR A 35 17.85 -9.20 -15.27
CA THR A 35 17.49 -7.78 -15.25
C THR A 35 16.12 -7.49 -15.87
N LEU A 36 15.70 -8.22 -16.92
CA LEU A 36 14.38 -8.03 -17.53
C LEU A 36 13.26 -8.51 -16.61
N HIS A 37 13.50 -9.56 -15.84
CA HIS A 37 12.54 -10.02 -14.83
C HIS A 37 12.49 -9.08 -13.64
N ILE A 38 13.65 -8.60 -13.16
CA ILE A 38 13.73 -7.59 -12.10
C ILE A 38 12.91 -6.35 -12.49
N LEU A 39 13.11 -5.83 -13.71
CA LEU A 39 12.37 -4.64 -14.17
C LEU A 39 10.86 -4.88 -14.20
N LYS A 40 10.42 -6.01 -14.77
CA LYS A 40 8.99 -6.36 -14.86
C LYS A 40 8.34 -6.48 -13.49
N PHE A 41 8.95 -7.23 -12.57
CA PHE A 41 8.35 -7.45 -11.25
C PHE A 41 8.42 -6.21 -10.38
N LYS A 42 9.49 -5.41 -10.49
CA LYS A 42 9.58 -4.11 -9.84
C LYS A 42 8.41 -3.21 -10.24
N GLU A 43 8.14 -3.06 -11.54
CA GLU A 43 7.02 -2.25 -12.03
C GLU A 43 5.66 -2.74 -11.51
N VAL A 44 5.46 -4.06 -11.47
CA VAL A 44 4.23 -4.66 -10.91
C VAL A 44 4.10 -4.35 -9.42
N TYR A 45 5.16 -4.53 -8.64
CA TYR A 45 5.14 -4.28 -7.20
C TYR A 45 4.87 -2.81 -6.88
N GLU A 46 5.51 -1.87 -7.60
CA GLU A 46 5.29 -0.43 -7.43
C GLU A 46 3.86 -0.02 -7.81
N GLN A 47 3.27 -0.64 -8.84
CA GLN A 47 1.87 -0.40 -9.18
C GLN A 47 0.91 -0.89 -8.10
N LEU A 48 1.19 -2.04 -7.49
CA LEU A 48 0.38 -2.57 -6.40
C LEU A 48 0.44 -1.67 -5.16
N GLU A 49 1.65 -1.25 -4.75
CA GLU A 49 1.86 -0.30 -3.66
C GLU A 49 1.07 1.00 -3.90
N SER A 50 1.16 1.56 -5.11
CA SER A 50 0.44 2.80 -5.47
C SER A 50 -1.08 2.67 -5.36
N VAL A 51 -1.64 1.51 -5.71
CA VAL A 51 -3.08 1.24 -5.57
C VAL A 51 -3.48 1.20 -4.10
N VAL A 52 -2.68 0.54 -3.25
CA VAL A 52 -2.96 0.44 -1.82
C VAL A 52 -2.87 1.81 -1.13
N ASP A 53 -1.81 2.59 -1.42
CA ASP A 53 -1.64 3.95 -0.87
C ASP A 53 -2.78 4.88 -1.32
N SER A 54 -3.26 4.75 -2.57
CA SER A 54 -4.40 5.54 -3.05
C SER A 54 -5.69 5.26 -2.26
N VAL A 55 -5.92 4.00 -1.89
CA VAL A 55 -7.07 3.60 -1.08
C VAL A 55 -6.93 4.15 0.35
N ASP A 56 -5.72 4.13 0.90
CA ASP A 56 -5.44 4.68 2.22
C ASP A 56 -5.61 6.21 2.29
N TYR A 57 -5.13 6.91 1.25
CA TYR A 57 -5.29 8.35 1.10
C TYR A 57 -6.76 8.79 1.13
N ILE A 58 -7.65 8.03 0.46
CA ILE A 58 -9.10 8.26 0.52
C ILE A 58 -9.61 8.12 1.96
N GLY A 59 -9.15 7.11 2.70
CA GLY A 59 -9.48 6.92 4.12
C GLY A 59 -9.05 8.11 4.98
N LYS A 60 -7.81 8.60 4.80
CA LYS A 60 -7.26 9.80 5.46
C LYS A 60 -8.11 11.04 5.16
N LEU A 61 -8.53 11.25 3.91
CA LEU A 61 -9.38 12.38 3.51
C LEU A 61 -10.75 12.35 4.20
N VAL A 62 -11.41 11.19 4.19
CA VAL A 62 -12.74 11.03 4.83
C VAL A 62 -12.64 11.30 6.33
N ARG A 63 -11.60 10.79 6.99
CA ARG A 63 -11.32 11.09 8.41
C ARG A 63 -11.10 12.59 8.64
N GLY A 64 -10.33 13.25 7.78
CA GLY A 64 -10.05 14.68 7.87
C GLY A 64 -11.28 15.58 7.71
N ILE A 65 -12.21 15.23 6.81
CA ILE A 65 -13.49 15.94 6.66
C ILE A 65 -14.32 15.83 7.94
N LYS A 66 -14.35 14.64 8.56
CA LYS A 66 -15.09 14.42 9.80
C LYS A 66 -14.55 15.25 10.97
N VAL A 67 -13.23 15.43 11.05
CA VAL A 67 -12.58 16.25 12.10
C VAL A 67 -12.84 17.75 11.89
N LYS A 68 -12.94 18.22 10.64
CA LYS A 68 -13.20 19.65 10.34
C LYS A 68 -14.66 20.08 10.53
N GLN A 69 -15.62 19.15 10.51
CA GLN A 69 -17.04 19.43 10.75
C GLN A 69 -17.50 19.05 12.17
N GLY A 70 -16.56 18.77 13.07
CA GLY A 70 -16.79 18.55 14.49
C GLY A 70 -16.44 19.78 15.31
#